data_AF-A0A914SXC6-F1
#
_entry.id   AF-A0A914SXC6-F1
#
_cell.length_a   1.000
_cell.length_b   1.000
_cell.length_c   1.000
_cell.angle_alpha   90.00
_cell.angle_beta   90.00
_cell.angle_gamma   90.00
#
_symmetry.space_group_name_H-M   'P 1'
#
loop_
_entity.id
_entity.type
_entity.pdbx_description
1 polymer ?
#
loop_
_entity_poly.entity_id
_entity_poly.type
_entity_poly.pdbx_seq_one_letter_code
_entity_poly.pdbx_strand_id
1 'polypeptide(L)'
;MKKVMNILKIYEKKNWLKIQEFVFYDFDKESVKKIGFHPSKELLGRNLLTSSADCVMRYRESSEFIISADIDDILFPKEKNYYEEFLKWTKKYPDAPGFIYPRIYGKIDTPNDFQNFSLSAVIESIKMSNEPFMGKPILRTDRAETPWIHWLGLSKNGDAVDLDQNDAIMAHVQISAEKVRAVKSFGSFGENENLNTFKSFNPIPKNEIAAINENFIKSFENITNFVSNFVYADIIFGCFKDSEHWNQDYCYTQFRCKLPKNVTNFECETVRRNISVKTLNKNSVFYIPKNEYFWIKSKDNCKLFD
;
A
#
# COMPACT_ATOMS: atom_id res chain seq x y z
N MET A 1 10.59 -5.99 -8.13
CA MET A 1 10.02 -6.02 -6.76
C MET A 1 11.13 -6.03 -5.71
N LYS A 2 12.27 -6.68 -5.99
CA LYS A 2 13.49 -6.67 -5.15
C LYS A 2 14.05 -5.30 -4.84
N LYS A 3 13.98 -4.33 -5.76
CA LYS A 3 14.41 -2.94 -5.46
C LYS A 3 13.62 -2.35 -4.28
N VAL A 4 12.29 -2.44 -4.29
CA VAL A 4 11.42 -2.01 -3.18
C VAL A 4 11.68 -2.85 -1.93
N MET A 5 11.76 -4.17 -2.06
CA MET A 5 12.03 -5.06 -0.92
C MET A 5 13.40 -4.81 -0.26
N ASN A 6 14.43 -4.45 -1.04
CA ASN A 6 15.74 -4.08 -0.51
C ASN A 6 15.67 -2.80 0.33
N ILE A 7 14.87 -1.82 -0.11
CA ILE A 7 14.60 -0.62 0.67
C ILE A 7 13.90 -1.00 1.97
N LEU A 8 12.80 -1.75 1.91
CA LEU A 8 12.07 -2.19 3.11
C LEU A 8 12.96 -2.98 4.09
N LYS A 9 13.85 -3.83 3.59
CA LYS A 9 14.82 -4.58 4.43
C LYS A 9 15.83 -3.69 5.14
N ILE A 10 16.13 -2.50 4.62
CA ILE A 10 16.94 -1.50 5.33
C ILE A 10 16.16 -0.91 6.49
N TYR A 11 14.88 -0.58 6.30
CA TYR A 11 14.00 -0.14 7.39
C TYR A 11 13.82 -1.25 8.45
N GLU A 12 13.69 -2.51 8.04
CA GLU A 12 13.59 -3.65 8.96
C GLU A 12 14.85 -3.84 9.79
N LYS A 13 16.05 -3.74 9.18
CA LYS A 13 17.33 -3.79 9.91
C LYS A 13 17.48 -2.67 10.93
N LYS A 14 16.85 -1.52 10.70
CA LYS A 14 16.81 -0.39 11.65
C LYS A 14 15.71 -0.55 12.71
N ASN A 15 14.97 -1.66 12.68
CA ASN A 15 13.84 -1.95 13.57
C ASN A 15 12.72 -0.90 13.48
N TRP A 16 12.56 -0.29 12.30
CA TRP A 16 11.52 0.71 12.03
C TRP A 16 10.23 0.09 11.50
N LEU A 17 10.35 -1.08 10.88
CA LEU A 17 9.21 -1.89 10.45
C LEU A 17 9.56 -3.37 10.58
N LYS A 18 8.54 -4.22 10.47
CA LYS A 18 8.69 -5.66 10.33
C LYS A 18 8.02 -6.08 9.03
N ILE A 19 8.76 -6.76 8.15
CA ILE A 19 8.23 -7.24 6.89
C ILE A 19 7.54 -8.57 7.17
N GLN A 20 6.26 -8.64 6.85
CA GLN A 20 5.53 -9.90 6.83
C GLN A 20 5.21 -10.27 5.39
N GLU A 21 5.86 -11.32 4.90
CA GLU A 21 5.53 -11.86 3.59
C GLU A 21 4.19 -12.61 3.66
N PHE A 22 3.31 -12.29 2.73
CA PHE A 22 2.05 -13.01 2.54
C PHE A 22 2.32 -14.35 1.84
N VAL A 23 1.72 -15.43 2.34
CA VAL A 23 1.87 -16.77 1.74
C VAL A 23 0.92 -16.91 0.56
N PHE A 24 1.47 -17.12 -0.64
CA PHE A 24 0.68 -17.53 -1.80
C PHE A 24 0.51 -19.04 -1.80
N TYR A 25 -0.72 -19.51 -1.96
CA TYR A 25 -0.99 -20.91 -2.24
C TYR A 25 -0.68 -21.17 -3.70
N ASP A 26 0.24 -22.08 -3.97
CA ASP A 26 0.50 -22.58 -5.32
C ASP A 26 -0.34 -23.85 -5.50
N PHE A 27 -1.37 -23.77 -6.34
CA PHE A 27 -2.25 -24.90 -6.61
C PHE A 27 -1.64 -25.74 -7.73
N ASP A 28 -1.65 -27.06 -7.57
CA ASP A 28 -1.15 -27.94 -8.63
C ASP A 28 -1.98 -27.75 -9.92
N LYS A 29 -1.35 -28.02 -11.07
CA LYS A 29 -1.95 -27.77 -12.39
C LYS A 29 -3.25 -28.54 -12.61
N GLU A 30 -3.39 -29.72 -12.01
CA GLU A 30 -4.59 -30.54 -12.17
C GLU A 30 -5.76 -29.94 -11.37
N SER A 31 -5.50 -29.50 -10.14
CA SER A 31 -6.46 -28.76 -9.32
C SER A 31 -6.91 -27.47 -10.01
N VAL A 32 -5.98 -26.67 -10.53
CA VAL A 32 -6.29 -25.44 -11.29
C VAL A 32 -7.12 -25.75 -12.53
N LYS A 33 -6.79 -26.79 -13.28
CA LYS A 33 -7.55 -27.22 -14.46
C LYS A 33 -8.96 -27.67 -14.10
N LYS A 34 -9.12 -28.38 -12.98
CA LYS A 34 -10.42 -28.88 -12.49
C LYS A 34 -11.35 -27.74 -12.06
N ILE A 35 -10.82 -26.74 -11.36
CA ILE A 35 -11.61 -25.58 -10.88
C ILE A 35 -11.73 -24.46 -11.92
N GLY A 36 -10.92 -24.48 -12.99
CA GLY A 36 -11.00 -23.57 -14.12
C GLY A 36 -10.30 -22.21 -13.92
N PHE A 37 -9.72 -21.96 -12.74
CA PHE A 37 -8.95 -20.74 -12.44
C PHE A 37 -7.91 -21.00 -11.35
N HIS A 38 -6.98 -20.07 -11.14
CA HIS A 38 -6.00 -20.18 -10.05
C HIS A 38 -6.47 -19.31 -8.86
N PRO A 39 -6.89 -19.86 -7.72
CA PRO A 39 -7.50 -19.09 -6.63
C PRO A 39 -6.64 -17.94 -6.13
N SER A 40 -5.33 -18.15 -6.00
CA SER A 40 -4.40 -17.09 -5.59
C SER A 40 -4.21 -15.96 -6.62
N LYS A 41 -4.65 -16.16 -7.87
CA LYS A 41 -4.70 -15.11 -8.91
C LYS A 41 -6.02 -14.31 -8.85
N GLU A 42 -7.04 -14.81 -8.15
CA GLU A 42 -8.34 -14.15 -8.00
C GLU A 42 -8.50 -13.39 -6.67
N LEU A 43 -7.42 -13.26 -5.89
CA LEU A 43 -7.42 -12.49 -4.67
C LEU A 43 -7.60 -10.99 -4.97
N LEU A 44 -8.62 -10.40 -4.34
CA LEU A 44 -9.00 -9.00 -4.53
C LEU A 44 -7.86 -8.03 -4.21
N GLY A 45 -7.68 -7.03 -5.09
CA GLY A 45 -6.84 -5.87 -4.81
C GLY A 45 -5.40 -6.23 -4.51
N ARG A 46 -4.81 -7.20 -5.23
CA ARG A 46 -3.42 -7.66 -5.00
C ARG A 46 -3.18 -8.18 -3.58
N ASN A 47 -4.19 -8.81 -2.98
CA ASN A 47 -4.21 -9.29 -1.59
C ASN A 47 -4.21 -8.18 -0.54
N LEU A 48 -4.58 -6.94 -0.90
CA LEU A 48 -4.66 -5.85 0.07
C LEU A 48 -5.64 -6.21 1.21
N LEU A 49 -6.84 -6.66 0.87
CA LEU A 49 -7.87 -7.07 1.84
C LEU A 49 -7.38 -8.21 2.75
N THR A 50 -6.78 -9.24 2.15
CA THR A 50 -6.28 -10.38 2.90
C THR A 50 -5.12 -9.99 3.81
N SER A 51 -4.27 -9.06 3.39
CA SER A 51 -3.15 -8.56 4.20
C SER A 51 -3.63 -7.73 5.38
N SER A 52 -4.64 -6.86 5.18
CA SER A 52 -5.29 -6.13 6.27
C SER A 52 -5.94 -7.09 7.28
N ALA A 53 -6.64 -8.13 6.79
CA ALA A 53 -7.24 -9.14 7.65
C ALA A 53 -6.20 -9.95 8.45
N ASP A 54 -5.13 -10.40 7.81
CA ASP A 54 -4.03 -11.14 8.47
C ASP A 54 -3.35 -10.30 9.55
N CYS A 55 -3.11 -9.01 9.28
CA CYS A 55 -2.56 -8.07 10.25
C CYS A 55 -3.40 -8.02 11.53
N VAL A 56 -4.72 -7.86 11.39
CA VAL A 56 -5.62 -7.77 12.54
C VAL A 56 -5.66 -9.09 13.30
N MET A 57 -5.85 -10.22 12.61
CA MET A 57 -5.88 -11.52 13.28
C MET A 57 -4.61 -11.81 14.07
N ARG A 58 -3.45 -11.40 13.56
CA ARG A 58 -2.16 -11.66 14.19
C ARG A 58 -1.88 -10.75 15.38
N TYR A 59 -2.21 -9.46 15.26
CA TYR A 59 -1.79 -8.46 16.24
C TYR A 59 -2.89 -8.02 17.19
N ARG A 60 -4.13 -8.52 17.03
CA ARG A 60 -5.28 -8.15 17.88
C ARG A 60 -4.99 -8.26 19.37
N GLU A 61 -4.37 -9.35 19.80
CA GLU A 61 -4.10 -9.62 21.23
C GLU A 61 -2.84 -8.91 21.75
N SER A 62 -2.03 -8.30 20.88
CA SER A 62 -0.75 -7.69 21.23
C SER A 62 -0.70 -6.17 21.03
N SER A 63 -1.79 -5.58 20.52
CA SER A 63 -1.86 -4.18 20.13
C SER A 63 -3.17 -3.59 20.62
N GLU A 64 -3.16 -2.33 21.08
CA GLU A 64 -4.39 -1.62 21.47
C GLU A 64 -5.12 -1.02 20.26
N PHE A 65 -4.34 -0.53 19.30
CA PHE A 65 -4.83 0.06 18.06
C PHE A 65 -4.20 -0.62 16.85
N ILE A 66 -4.99 -0.79 15.78
CA ILE A 66 -4.50 -1.25 14.48
C ILE A 66 -5.00 -0.31 13.39
N ILE A 67 -4.08 0.18 12.56
CA ILE A 67 -4.39 0.99 11.39
C ILE A 67 -4.14 0.19 10.11
N SER A 68 -5.08 0.24 9.17
CA SER A 68 -4.91 -0.29 7.82
C SER A 68 -4.66 0.87 6.86
N ALA A 69 -3.40 1.23 6.65
CA ALA A 69 -2.98 2.32 5.76
C ALA A 69 -2.28 1.80 4.50
N ASP A 70 -2.44 2.52 3.39
CA ASP A 70 -1.68 2.26 2.17
C ASP A 70 -0.27 2.84 2.30
N ILE A 71 0.68 2.39 1.46
CA ILE A 71 2.08 2.84 1.53
C ILE A 71 2.27 4.32 1.16
N ASP A 72 1.28 4.89 0.49
CA ASP A 72 1.17 6.27 0.06
C ASP A 72 0.23 7.09 0.97
N ASP A 73 -0.22 6.52 2.08
CA ASP A 73 -0.93 7.25 3.12
C ASP A 73 0.07 7.81 4.16
N ILE A 74 -0.04 9.10 4.44
CA ILE A 74 0.72 9.80 5.47
C ILE A 74 -0.26 10.32 6.51
N LEU A 75 -0.17 9.79 7.73
CA LEU A 75 -0.93 10.28 8.87
C LEU A 75 -0.18 11.43 9.53
N PHE A 76 -0.80 12.59 9.66
CA PHE A 76 -0.23 13.74 10.36
C PHE A 76 -0.86 13.85 11.75
N PRO A 77 -0.11 13.53 12.83
CA PRO A 77 -0.67 13.61 14.17
C PRO A 77 -0.87 15.07 14.58
N LYS A 78 -2.00 15.37 15.23
CA LYS A 78 -2.29 16.65 15.88
C LYS A 78 -1.90 16.65 17.36
N GLU A 79 -1.64 15.47 17.92
CA GLU A 79 -1.04 15.30 19.24
C GLU A 79 0.47 15.00 19.12
N LYS A 80 1.15 14.83 20.27
CA LYS A 80 2.59 14.57 20.31
C LYS A 80 3.02 13.32 19.55
N ASN A 81 2.15 12.30 19.48
CA ASN A 81 2.36 11.06 18.74
C ASN A 81 1.02 10.39 18.44
N TYR A 82 1.04 9.40 17.54
CA TYR A 82 -0.15 8.65 17.13
C TYR A 82 -0.89 8.00 18.31
N TYR A 83 -0.17 7.44 19.28
CA TYR A 83 -0.80 6.74 20.40
C TYR A 83 -1.59 7.68 21.31
N GLU A 84 -1.02 8.84 21.66
CA GLU A 84 -1.72 9.87 22.43
C GLU A 84 -2.96 10.39 21.72
N GLU A 85 -2.91 10.53 20.39
CA GLU A 85 -4.05 10.91 19.58
C GLU A 85 -5.18 9.86 19.60
N PHE A 86 -4.83 8.58 19.46
CA PHE A 86 -5.83 7.51 19.49
C PHE A 86 -6.45 7.35 20.88
N LEU A 87 -5.66 7.57 21.94
CA LEU A 87 -6.15 7.62 23.31
C LEU A 87 -7.09 8.80 23.55
N LYS A 88 -6.82 9.97 22.98
CA LYS A 88 -7.72 11.14 23.06
C LYS A 88 -9.10 10.79 22.50
N TRP A 89 -9.16 10.15 21.33
CA TRP A 89 -10.43 9.74 20.75
C TRP A 89 -11.12 8.65 21.56
N THR A 90 -10.35 7.72 22.11
CA THR A 90 -10.87 6.69 23.02
C THR A 90 -11.49 7.29 24.28
N LYS A 91 -10.91 8.36 24.84
CA LYS A 91 -11.51 9.07 25.99
C LYS A 91 -12.77 9.85 25.59
N LYS A 92 -12.77 10.48 24.42
CA LYS A 92 -13.91 11.26 23.91
C LYS A 92 -15.09 10.36 23.53
N TYR A 93 -14.80 9.19 22.96
CA TYR A 93 -15.79 8.22 22.48
C TYR A 93 -15.48 6.84 23.05
N PRO A 94 -15.74 6.61 24.35
CA PRO A 94 -15.36 5.39 25.04
C PRO A 94 -15.98 4.14 24.44
N ASP A 95 -17.15 4.27 23.80
CA ASP A 95 -17.88 3.15 23.22
C ASP A 95 -17.57 2.84 21.76
N ALA A 96 -16.86 3.73 21.07
CA ALA A 96 -16.52 3.53 19.68
C ALA A 96 -15.56 2.32 19.51
N PRO A 97 -15.84 1.41 18.56
CA PRO A 97 -14.93 0.32 18.21
C PRO A 97 -13.69 0.79 17.41
N GLY A 98 -13.62 2.07 17.08
CA GLY A 98 -12.52 2.68 16.34
C GLY A 98 -12.93 4.00 15.71
N PHE A 99 -12.01 4.57 14.94
CA PHE A 99 -12.11 5.92 14.38
C PHE A 99 -11.79 5.89 12.90
N ILE A 100 -12.65 6.48 12.07
CA ILE A 100 -12.40 6.61 10.63
C ILE A 100 -11.72 7.96 10.41
N TYR A 101 -10.46 7.90 10.02
CA TYR A 101 -9.68 9.09 9.72
C TYR A 101 -9.99 9.57 8.30
N PRO A 102 -10.30 10.86 8.12
CA PRO A 102 -10.58 11.40 6.80
C PRO A 102 -9.29 11.35 5.98
N ARG A 103 -9.38 10.68 4.83
CA ARG A 103 -8.29 10.58 3.88
C ARG A 103 -8.46 11.67 2.85
N ILE A 104 -7.45 12.49 2.61
CA ILE A 104 -7.54 13.61 1.69
C ILE A 104 -6.55 13.36 0.56
N TYR A 105 -6.97 13.53 -0.69
CA TYR A 105 -6.07 13.39 -1.83
C TYR A 105 -4.98 14.45 -1.81
N GLY A 106 -3.74 14.01 -1.94
CA GLY A 106 -2.55 14.83 -2.02
C GLY A 106 -1.77 14.60 -3.31
N LYS A 107 -1.08 15.64 -3.77
CA LYS A 107 -0.11 15.58 -4.88
C LYS A 107 1.24 16.03 -4.37
N ILE A 108 2.30 15.32 -4.78
CA ILE A 108 3.69 15.64 -4.47
C ILE A 108 4.51 15.82 -5.75
N ASP A 109 5.47 16.72 -5.68
CA ASP A 109 6.49 16.89 -6.71
C ASP A 109 7.77 16.16 -6.28
N THR A 110 8.07 15.04 -6.94
CA THR A 110 9.34 14.32 -6.79
C THR A 110 10.18 14.45 -8.05
N PRO A 111 11.52 14.56 -7.97
CA PRO A 111 12.38 14.40 -9.15
C PRO A 111 12.32 12.97 -9.69
N ASN A 112 12.69 12.81 -10.97
CA ASN A 112 12.72 11.51 -11.64
C ASN A 112 14.01 10.72 -11.31
N ASP A 113 15.03 11.39 -10.78
CA ASP A 113 16.31 10.83 -10.40
C ASP A 113 16.57 11.01 -8.89
N PHE A 114 17.19 9.98 -8.30
CA PHE A 114 17.49 9.99 -6.87
C PHE A 114 18.57 11.01 -6.49
N GLN A 115 19.49 11.34 -7.41
CA GLN A 115 20.56 12.31 -7.14
C GLN A 115 20.01 13.70 -6.80
N ASN A 116 18.82 14.03 -7.31
CA ASN A 116 18.14 15.29 -7.00
C ASN A 116 17.03 15.12 -5.96
N PHE A 117 16.81 13.90 -5.44
CA PHE A 117 15.76 13.63 -4.46
C PHE A 117 16.05 14.35 -3.15
N SER A 118 15.08 15.14 -2.70
CA SER A 118 15.06 15.76 -1.38
C SER A 118 13.73 15.47 -0.73
N LEU A 119 13.77 14.84 0.45
CA LEU A 119 12.56 14.58 1.23
C LEU A 119 11.93 15.90 1.68
N SER A 120 12.75 16.91 2.01
CA SER A 120 12.26 18.27 2.28
C SER A 120 11.46 18.83 1.12
N ALA A 121 12.02 18.79 -0.10
CA ALA A 121 11.33 19.30 -1.28
C ALA A 121 10.02 18.55 -1.56
N VAL A 122 10.00 17.23 -1.35
CA VAL A 122 8.79 16.42 -1.50
C VAL A 122 7.72 16.81 -0.48
N ILE A 123 8.07 16.95 0.80
CA ILE A 123 7.12 17.35 1.85
C ILE A 123 6.59 18.76 1.61
N GLU A 124 7.47 19.71 1.26
CA GLU A 124 7.09 21.10 0.98
C GLU A 124 6.24 21.26 -0.28
N SER A 125 6.32 20.28 -1.20
CA SER A 125 5.51 20.26 -2.42
C SER A 125 4.10 19.71 -2.24
N ILE A 126 3.75 19.18 -1.06
CA ILE A 126 2.44 18.56 -0.83
C ILE A 126 1.34 19.59 -1.09
N LYS A 127 0.46 19.26 -2.03
CA LYS A 127 -0.79 19.99 -2.29
C LYS A 127 -1.96 19.07 -2.03
N MET A 128 -2.92 19.50 -1.24
CA MET A 128 -4.08 18.70 -0.83
C MET A 128 -5.35 19.23 -1.49
N SER A 129 -6.22 18.31 -1.92
CA SER A 129 -7.58 18.64 -2.35
C SER A 129 -8.42 19.14 -1.16
N ASN A 130 -9.53 19.83 -1.44
CA ASN A 130 -10.48 20.24 -0.39
C ASN A 130 -11.52 19.15 -0.06
N GLU A 131 -11.57 18.06 -0.81
CA GLU A 131 -12.60 17.03 -0.65
C GLU A 131 -12.01 15.78 0.02
N PRO A 132 -12.62 15.31 1.12
CA PRO A 132 -12.23 14.04 1.71
C PRO A 132 -12.61 12.89 0.76
N PHE A 133 -11.72 11.92 0.66
CA PHE A 133 -11.94 10.64 0.03
C PHE A 133 -12.31 9.57 1.08
N MET A 134 -12.46 8.33 0.62
CA MET A 134 -12.73 7.17 1.46
C MET A 134 -11.69 7.06 2.59
N GLY A 135 -12.17 7.21 3.83
CA GLY A 135 -11.33 7.25 5.03
C GLY A 135 -10.59 5.94 5.30
N LYS A 136 -9.73 5.97 6.33
CA LYS A 136 -9.02 4.79 6.82
C LYS A 136 -9.33 4.54 8.29
N PRO A 137 -9.66 3.30 8.67
CA PRO A 137 -10.00 2.98 10.04
C PRO A 137 -8.76 2.81 10.91
N ILE A 138 -8.88 3.30 12.14
CA ILE A 138 -8.04 2.96 13.29
C ILE A 138 -8.91 2.13 14.22
N LEU A 139 -8.66 0.83 14.21
CA LEU A 139 -9.39 -0.18 14.96
C LEU A 139 -8.94 -0.18 16.41
N ARG A 140 -9.89 -0.24 17.34
CA ARG A 140 -9.63 -0.62 18.72
C ARG A 140 -9.81 -2.12 18.87
N THR A 141 -8.76 -2.82 19.26
CA THR A 141 -8.72 -4.29 19.23
C THR A 141 -9.62 -4.96 20.29
N ASP A 142 -9.92 -4.25 21.37
CA ASP A 142 -10.84 -4.69 22.44
C ASP A 142 -12.31 -4.74 21.99
N ARG A 143 -12.68 -3.92 20.99
CA ARG A 143 -14.06 -3.70 20.55
C ARG A 143 -14.37 -4.09 19.10
N ALA A 144 -13.45 -3.85 18.16
CA ALA A 144 -13.63 -4.23 16.77
C ALA A 144 -13.52 -5.75 16.59
N GLU A 145 -14.43 -6.37 15.84
CA GLU A 145 -14.45 -7.81 15.64
C GLU A 145 -13.79 -8.25 14.34
N THR A 146 -14.04 -7.51 13.27
CA THR A 146 -13.50 -7.80 11.94
C THR A 146 -12.89 -6.55 11.34
N PRO A 147 -11.80 -6.62 10.59
CA PRO A 147 -11.26 -5.46 9.92
C PRO A 147 -11.86 -5.23 8.54
N TRP A 148 -11.83 -3.98 8.11
CA TRP A 148 -11.89 -3.62 6.70
C TRP A 148 -10.87 -2.53 6.38
N ILE A 149 -10.62 -2.27 5.09
CA ILE A 149 -9.60 -1.29 4.66
C ILE A 149 -10.09 0.16 4.85
N HIS A 150 -11.40 0.38 4.74
CA HIS A 150 -12.01 1.71 4.67
C HIS A 150 -13.11 1.96 5.71
N TRP A 151 -13.51 0.93 6.45
CA TRP A 151 -14.48 1.01 7.56
C TRP A 151 -14.12 -0.02 8.64
N LEU A 152 -14.77 0.01 9.80
CA LEU A 152 -14.40 -0.83 10.95
C LEU A 152 -14.91 -2.28 10.89
N GLY A 153 -15.61 -2.68 9.84
CA GLY A 153 -16.28 -3.99 9.77
C GLY A 153 -17.35 -4.16 10.86
N LEU A 154 -17.50 -5.39 11.39
CA LEU A 154 -18.33 -5.74 12.55
C LEU A 154 -17.68 -5.31 13.88
N SER A 155 -18.51 -4.90 14.84
CA SER A 155 -18.12 -4.48 16.18
C SER A 155 -18.99 -5.14 17.26
N LYS A 156 -18.43 -5.30 18.47
CA LYS A 156 -19.17 -5.85 19.61
C LYS A 156 -20.34 -4.97 20.04
N ASN A 157 -20.12 -3.65 20.02
CA ASN A 157 -21.08 -2.60 20.39
C ASN A 157 -20.63 -1.26 19.80
N GLY A 158 -21.59 -0.43 19.41
CA GLY A 158 -21.34 0.94 18.94
C GLY A 158 -20.86 1.02 17.48
N ASP A 159 -21.07 2.18 16.90
CA ASP A 159 -20.64 2.50 15.54
C ASP A 159 -19.27 3.16 15.53
N ALA A 160 -18.60 3.04 14.38
CA ALA A 160 -17.40 3.82 14.09
C ALA A 160 -17.67 5.31 14.27
N VAL A 161 -16.66 6.05 14.74
CA VAL A 161 -16.73 7.51 14.71
C VAL A 161 -15.96 8.01 13.49
N ASP A 162 -16.68 8.65 12.57
CA ASP A 162 -16.08 9.44 11.50
C ASP A 162 -15.50 10.73 12.07
N LEU A 163 -14.18 10.89 11.94
CA LEU A 163 -13.50 12.13 12.30
C LEU A 163 -13.56 13.11 11.14
N ASP A 164 -13.63 14.40 11.46
CA ASP A 164 -13.52 15.45 10.45
C ASP A 164 -12.06 15.90 10.22
N GLN A 165 -11.84 16.73 9.20
CA GLN A 165 -10.50 17.21 8.84
C GLN A 165 -9.89 18.14 9.92
N ASN A 166 -10.71 18.73 10.79
CA ASN A 166 -10.27 19.54 11.93
C ASN A 166 -9.84 18.65 13.11
N ASP A 167 -10.34 17.44 13.19
CA ASP A 167 -9.96 16.43 14.18
C ASP A 167 -8.70 15.65 13.74
N ALA A 168 -8.63 15.21 12.50
CA ALA A 168 -7.59 14.32 12.00
C ALA A 168 -7.22 14.59 10.53
N ILE A 169 -5.96 14.33 10.14
CA ILE A 169 -5.53 14.50 8.74
C ILE A 169 -4.68 13.32 8.30
N MET A 170 -5.18 12.60 7.29
CA MET A 170 -4.40 11.62 6.54
C MET A 170 -4.31 12.04 5.08
N ALA A 171 -3.10 12.17 4.55
CA ALA A 171 -2.88 12.47 3.15
C ALA A 171 -2.64 11.18 2.35
N HIS A 172 -3.40 10.98 1.29
CA HIS A 172 -3.14 9.96 0.29
C HIS A 172 -2.36 10.60 -0.86
N VAL A 173 -1.03 10.48 -0.84
CA VAL A 173 -0.14 11.27 -1.71
C VAL A 173 0.21 10.54 -3.00
N GLN A 174 -0.04 11.19 -4.12
CA GLN A 174 0.32 10.69 -5.44
C GLN A 174 1.31 11.62 -6.14
N ILE A 175 2.15 11.08 -7.02
CA ILE A 175 3.08 11.89 -7.81
C ILE A 175 2.28 12.78 -8.77
N SER A 176 2.64 14.07 -8.84
CA SER A 176 1.92 15.05 -9.66
C SER A 176 1.87 14.67 -11.14
N ALA A 177 0.65 14.69 -11.69
CA ALA A 177 0.36 14.27 -13.06
C ALA A 177 1.19 15.00 -14.14
N GLU A 178 1.67 16.22 -13.88
CA GLU A 178 2.49 17.00 -14.81
C GLU A 178 3.87 16.39 -15.06
N LYS A 179 4.50 15.77 -14.05
CA LYS A 179 5.73 15.00 -14.23
C LYS A 179 5.47 13.59 -14.74
N VAL A 180 4.31 13.05 -14.38
CA VAL A 180 3.84 11.80 -14.95
C VAL A 180 3.63 11.94 -16.47
N ARG A 181 3.25 13.10 -17.02
CA ARG A 181 3.18 13.33 -18.48
C ARG A 181 4.53 13.23 -19.21
N ALA A 182 5.67 13.37 -18.53
CA ALA A 182 6.99 13.08 -19.11
C ALA A 182 7.22 11.57 -19.31
N VAL A 183 6.48 10.74 -18.57
CA VAL A 183 6.22 9.32 -18.85
C VAL A 183 4.92 9.27 -19.65
N LYS A 184 5.00 9.49 -20.97
CA LYS A 184 3.82 9.49 -21.85
C LYS A 184 2.98 8.23 -21.65
N SER A 185 1.89 8.33 -20.87
CA SER A 185 0.68 7.50 -20.85
C SER A 185 0.08 7.09 -19.50
N PHE A 186 0.29 7.85 -18.41
CA PHE A 186 -0.71 7.77 -17.33
C PHE A 186 -2.00 8.42 -17.83
N GLY A 187 -2.94 7.57 -18.22
CA GLY A 187 -4.34 7.92 -18.21
C GLY A 187 -4.69 8.36 -16.80
N SER A 188 -4.73 9.67 -16.60
CA SER A 188 -5.77 10.34 -15.83
C SER A 188 -6.55 9.48 -14.83
N PHE A 189 -5.88 9.14 -13.72
CA PHE A 189 -6.59 9.16 -12.45
C PHE A 189 -6.93 10.62 -12.19
N GLY A 190 -8.16 11.01 -12.54
CA GLY A 190 -8.66 12.39 -12.47
C GLY A 190 -8.52 13.20 -13.77
N GLU A 191 -9.10 12.75 -14.89
CA GLU A 191 -9.09 13.55 -16.14
C GLU A 191 -9.96 14.82 -16.08
N ASN A 192 -10.67 15.04 -14.98
CA ASN A 192 -11.45 16.25 -14.70
C ASN A 192 -11.11 16.88 -13.35
N GLU A 193 -9.91 16.64 -12.81
CA GLU A 193 -9.51 17.33 -11.59
C GLU A 193 -9.04 18.73 -11.91
N ASN A 194 -9.91 19.70 -11.64
CA ASN A 194 -9.58 21.12 -11.72
C ASN A 194 -8.44 21.39 -10.71
N LEU A 195 -7.19 21.52 -11.19
CA LEU A 195 -5.99 21.71 -10.36
C LEU A 195 -6.11 22.89 -9.37
N ASN A 196 -7.03 23.83 -9.64
CA ASN A 196 -7.41 24.92 -8.76
C ASN A 196 -8.05 24.48 -7.42
N THR A 197 -8.44 23.21 -7.26
CA THR A 197 -8.98 22.67 -6.00
C THR A 197 -7.89 22.23 -5.02
N PHE A 198 -6.64 22.12 -5.46
CA PHE A 198 -5.52 21.70 -4.62
C PHE A 198 -4.80 22.91 -4.00
N LYS A 199 -4.59 22.89 -2.69
CA LYS A 199 -3.93 23.96 -1.93
C LYS A 199 -2.65 23.44 -1.29
N SER A 200 -1.63 24.30 -1.21
CA SER A 200 -0.41 24.01 -0.47
C SER A 200 -0.73 23.60 0.96
N PHE A 201 -0.10 22.52 1.41
CA PHE A 201 -0.31 21.96 2.74
C PHE A 201 1.03 21.77 3.43
N ASN A 202 1.25 22.52 4.51
CA ASN A 202 2.49 22.50 5.28
C ASN A 202 2.20 22.08 6.73
N PRO A 203 2.00 20.78 6.98
CA PRO A 203 1.64 20.27 8.31
C PRO A 203 2.82 20.26 9.29
N ILE A 204 4.05 20.30 8.77
CA ILE A 204 5.28 20.16 9.56
C ILE A 204 6.05 21.48 9.55
N PRO A 205 6.51 21.98 10.71
CA PRO A 205 7.38 23.15 10.80
C PRO A 205 8.68 22.98 9.98
N LYS A 206 9.15 24.05 9.32
CA LYS A 206 10.34 24.00 8.44
C LYS A 206 11.61 23.46 9.11
N ASN A 207 11.81 23.78 10.39
CA ASN A 207 12.93 23.28 11.18
C ASN A 207 12.87 21.75 11.37
N GLU A 208 11.69 21.18 11.54
CA GLU A 208 11.50 19.73 11.64
C GLU A 208 11.70 19.04 10.29
N ILE A 209 11.26 19.66 9.19
CA ILE A 209 11.49 19.16 7.83
C ILE A 209 12.99 19.01 7.53
N ALA A 210 13.81 19.97 7.97
CA ALA A 210 15.26 19.90 7.80
C ALA A 210 15.87 18.69 8.55
N ALA A 211 15.45 18.48 9.80
CA ALA A 211 15.90 17.34 10.60
C ALA A 211 15.46 15.99 10.01
N ILE A 212 14.23 15.92 9.49
CA ILE A 212 13.70 14.73 8.78
C ILE A 212 14.57 14.39 7.57
N ASN A 213 14.90 15.40 6.76
CA ASN A 213 15.70 15.20 5.55
C ASN A 213 17.14 14.78 5.86
N GLU A 214 17.77 15.35 6.88
CA GLU A 214 19.11 14.93 7.33
C GLU A 214 19.12 13.46 7.77
N ASN A 215 18.12 13.03 8.55
CA ASN A 215 17.97 11.64 8.98
C ASN A 215 17.69 10.69 7.81
N PHE A 216 16.92 11.15 6.83
CA PHE A 216 16.66 10.40 5.60
C PHE A 216 17.97 10.19 4.83
N ILE A 217 18.73 11.25 4.52
CA ILE A 217 19.98 11.14 3.78
C ILE A 217 20.94 10.16 4.47
N LYS A 218 21.19 10.33 5.78
CA LYS A 218 22.04 9.41 6.56
C LYS A 218 21.60 7.94 6.50
N SER A 219 20.29 7.69 6.35
CA SER A 219 19.74 6.35 6.30
C SER A 219 19.77 5.72 4.90
N PHE A 220 19.90 6.55 3.87
CA PHE A 220 19.77 6.17 2.46
C PHE A 220 21.00 6.46 1.59
N GLU A 221 22.08 6.99 2.18
CA GLU A 221 23.37 7.31 1.52
C GLU A 221 23.93 6.17 0.62
N ASN A 222 23.65 4.91 0.95
CA ASN A 222 24.18 3.75 0.22
C ASN A 222 23.19 3.08 -0.75
N ILE A 223 21.99 3.63 -0.96
CA ILE A 223 21.06 3.07 -1.94
C ILE A 223 21.33 3.69 -3.31
N THR A 224 21.90 2.90 -4.22
CA THR A 224 22.22 3.34 -5.59
C THR A 224 21.24 2.85 -6.64
N ASN A 225 20.35 1.91 -6.29
CA ASN A 225 19.52 1.15 -7.24
C ASN A 225 18.03 1.48 -7.14
N PHE A 226 17.67 2.72 -7.44
CA PHE A 226 16.27 3.12 -7.54
C PHE A 226 15.62 2.64 -8.85
N VAL A 227 14.29 2.60 -8.86
CA VAL A 227 13.50 2.35 -10.07
C VAL A 227 13.32 3.71 -10.75
N SER A 228 14.02 3.96 -11.85
CA SER A 228 13.91 5.19 -12.63
C SER A 228 13.01 5.04 -13.86
N ASN A 229 12.56 3.83 -14.17
CA ASN A 229 11.74 3.54 -15.34
C ASN A 229 10.56 2.64 -14.96
N PHE A 230 9.35 3.14 -15.16
CA PHE A 230 8.09 2.47 -14.84
C PHE A 230 7.40 1.96 -16.11
N VAL A 231 8.07 1.05 -16.83
CA VAL A 231 7.69 0.58 -18.18
C VAL A 231 6.25 0.05 -18.27
N TYR A 232 5.73 -0.55 -17.19
CA TYR A 232 4.39 -1.13 -17.15
C TYR A 232 3.36 -0.29 -16.41
N ALA A 233 3.74 0.86 -15.84
CA ALA A 233 2.83 1.65 -15.03
C ALA A 233 1.55 1.97 -15.80
N ASP A 234 1.69 2.58 -16.97
CA ASP A 234 0.57 3.02 -17.81
C ASP A 234 -0.40 1.90 -18.17
N ILE A 235 0.13 0.71 -18.44
CA ILE A 235 -0.63 -0.47 -18.84
C ILE A 235 -1.37 -1.06 -17.65
N ILE A 236 -0.69 -1.14 -16.51
CA ILE A 236 -1.29 -1.61 -15.26
C ILE A 236 -2.39 -0.62 -14.84
N PHE A 237 -2.10 0.68 -14.80
CA PHE A 237 -3.07 1.71 -14.41
C PHE A 237 -4.25 1.80 -15.38
N GLY A 238 -4.02 1.72 -16.69
CA GLY A 238 -5.11 1.64 -17.68
C GLY A 238 -6.02 0.43 -17.42
N CYS A 239 -5.42 -0.73 -17.14
CA CYS A 239 -6.19 -1.92 -16.77
C CYS A 239 -6.97 -1.77 -15.45
N PHE A 240 -6.40 -1.08 -14.45
CA PHE A 240 -7.13 -0.70 -13.24
C PHE A 240 -8.34 0.19 -13.58
N LYS A 241 -8.17 1.24 -14.39
CA LYS A 241 -9.24 2.16 -14.79
C LYS A 241 -10.37 1.44 -15.53
N ASP A 242 -10.04 0.59 -16.49
CA ASP A 242 -11.04 -0.18 -17.27
C ASP A 242 -11.85 -1.15 -16.41
N SER A 243 -11.33 -1.49 -15.23
CA SER A 243 -11.96 -2.40 -14.28
C SER A 243 -12.71 -1.73 -13.13
N GLU A 244 -12.58 -0.39 -12.97
CA GLU A 244 -13.27 0.39 -11.93
C GLU A 244 -14.79 0.44 -12.13
N HIS A 245 -15.31 -0.09 -13.23
CA HIS A 245 -16.69 -0.52 -13.29
C HIS A 245 -16.84 -1.77 -12.41
N TRP A 246 -17.21 -1.56 -11.13
CA TRP A 246 -17.54 -2.54 -10.08
C TRP A 246 -18.57 -3.58 -10.53
N ASN A 247 -18.20 -4.42 -11.49
CA ASN A 247 -19.05 -5.46 -11.98
C ASN A 247 -19.00 -6.59 -10.96
N GLN A 248 -20.15 -6.93 -10.39
CA GLN A 248 -20.28 -7.86 -9.25
C GLN A 248 -19.81 -9.28 -9.57
N ASP A 249 -19.57 -9.58 -10.85
CA ASP A 249 -19.25 -10.91 -11.36
C ASP A 249 -17.77 -11.29 -11.27
N TYR A 250 -16.86 -10.36 -10.94
CA TYR A 250 -15.43 -10.68 -10.88
C TYR A 250 -14.61 -9.85 -9.89
N CYS A 251 -13.64 -10.51 -9.27
CA CYS A 251 -12.61 -9.87 -8.47
C CYS A 251 -11.65 -9.07 -9.37
N TYR A 252 -11.36 -7.84 -8.98
CA TYR A 252 -10.32 -7.06 -9.63
C TYR A 252 -8.93 -7.67 -9.38
N THR A 253 -8.20 -7.96 -10.48
CA THR A 253 -6.86 -8.55 -10.42
C THR A 253 -5.99 -8.15 -11.62
N GLN A 254 -4.72 -7.82 -11.36
CA GLN A 254 -3.74 -7.49 -12.40
C GLN A 254 -3.43 -8.66 -13.35
N PHE A 255 -3.79 -9.90 -12.95
CA PHE A 255 -3.55 -11.08 -13.79
C PHE A 255 -4.46 -11.12 -15.02
N ARG A 256 -5.51 -10.30 -15.08
CA ARG A 256 -6.37 -10.14 -16.26
C ARG A 256 -5.90 -9.04 -17.22
N CYS A 257 -4.89 -8.25 -16.82
CA CYS A 257 -4.32 -7.23 -17.68
C CYS A 257 -3.51 -7.86 -18.81
N LYS A 258 -3.84 -7.51 -20.06
CA LYS A 258 -3.06 -7.90 -21.23
C LYS A 258 -1.79 -7.06 -21.29
N LEU A 259 -0.71 -7.57 -20.71
CA LEU A 259 0.61 -6.94 -20.80
C LEU A 259 1.24 -7.19 -22.19
N PRO A 260 1.94 -6.21 -22.79
CA PRO A 260 2.60 -6.38 -24.08
C PRO A 260 3.64 -7.48 -23.99
N LYS A 261 3.60 -8.41 -24.94
CA LYS A 261 4.51 -9.57 -24.98
C LYS A 261 5.93 -9.20 -25.42
N ASN A 262 6.11 -8.04 -26.06
CA ASN A 262 7.34 -7.64 -26.73
C ASN A 262 7.88 -6.31 -26.20
N VAL A 263 7.90 -6.14 -24.87
CA VAL A 263 8.78 -5.13 -24.30
C VAL A 263 10.21 -5.65 -24.50
N THR A 264 11.15 -4.82 -24.91
CA THR A 264 12.57 -5.19 -25.05
C THR A 264 13.40 -4.33 -24.08
N ASN A 265 14.63 -4.76 -23.75
CA ASN A 265 15.53 -4.03 -22.86
C ASN A 265 15.08 -3.91 -21.39
N PHE A 266 14.40 -4.91 -20.83
CA PHE A 266 14.02 -4.91 -19.41
C PHE A 266 14.40 -6.21 -18.72
N GLU A 267 14.94 -6.10 -17.51
CA GLU A 267 15.30 -7.25 -16.68
C GLU A 267 14.05 -7.75 -15.95
N CYS A 268 13.65 -8.99 -16.21
CA CYS A 268 12.58 -9.59 -15.44
C CYS A 268 13.10 -10.23 -14.18
N GLU A 269 12.33 -10.09 -13.12
CA GLU A 269 12.60 -10.75 -11.86
C GLU A 269 11.51 -11.78 -11.59
N THR A 270 11.93 -13.04 -11.44
CA THR A 270 11.07 -14.12 -10.97
C THR A 270 11.40 -14.39 -9.52
N VAL A 271 10.37 -14.36 -8.66
CA VAL A 271 10.48 -14.80 -7.27
C VAL A 271 10.04 -16.24 -7.20
N ARG A 272 10.91 -17.12 -6.70
CA ARG A 272 10.57 -18.50 -6.39
C ARG A 272 10.70 -18.72 -4.89
N ARG A 273 9.66 -19.26 -4.27
CA ARG A 273 9.67 -19.58 -2.83
C ARG A 273 9.79 -21.07 -2.63
N ASN A 274 10.68 -21.48 -1.75
CA ASN A 274 10.67 -22.83 -1.20
C ASN A 274 9.68 -22.85 -0.05
N ILE A 275 8.63 -23.65 -0.19
CA ILE A 275 7.56 -23.76 0.79
C ILE A 275 7.65 -25.15 1.41
N SER A 276 7.63 -25.22 2.74
CA SER A 276 7.37 -26.48 3.44
C SER A 276 5.89 -26.67 3.69
N VAL A 277 5.43 -27.87 3.39
CA VAL A 277 4.04 -28.27 3.57
C VAL A 277 3.93 -29.01 4.91
N LYS A 278 3.02 -28.57 5.78
CA LYS A 278 2.67 -29.28 7.02
C LYS A 278 1.19 -29.65 6.99
N THR A 279 0.92 -30.94 7.04
CA THR A 279 -0.44 -31.45 7.17
C THR A 279 -0.84 -31.46 8.63
N LEU A 280 -1.88 -30.72 9.00
CA LEU A 280 -2.41 -30.70 10.37
C LEU A 280 -3.38 -31.87 10.58
N ASN A 281 -4.22 -32.18 9.59
CA ASN A 281 -5.11 -33.33 9.56
C ASN A 281 -5.43 -33.71 8.10
N LYS A 282 -6.25 -34.74 7.87
CA LYS A 282 -6.57 -35.25 6.52
C LYS A 282 -7.12 -34.19 5.55
N ASN A 283 -7.67 -33.08 6.06
CA ASN A 283 -8.34 -32.04 5.29
C ASN A 283 -7.66 -30.67 5.41
N SER A 284 -6.51 -30.56 6.09
CA SER A 284 -5.89 -29.27 6.38
C SER A 284 -4.39 -29.31 6.18
N VAL A 285 -3.92 -28.47 5.26
CA VAL A 285 -2.53 -28.38 4.85
C VAL A 285 -2.08 -26.93 4.97
N PHE A 286 -0.99 -26.71 5.70
CA PHE A 286 -0.35 -25.41 5.88
C PHE A 286 0.90 -25.32 5.02
N TYR A 287 1.09 -24.16 4.43
CA TYR A 287 2.24 -23.85 3.59
C TYR A 287 3.09 -22.82 4.35
N ILE A 288 4.28 -23.22 4.77
CA ILE A 288 5.20 -22.39 5.53
C ILE A 288 6.36 -22.02 4.60
N PRO A 289 6.53 -20.74 4.21
CA PRO A 289 7.69 -20.30 3.44
C PRO A 289 8.97 -20.56 4.25
N LYS A 290 9.96 -21.20 3.62
CA LYS A 290 11.28 -21.45 4.22
C LYS A 290 12.32 -20.45 3.73
N ASN A 291 12.43 -20.28 2.41
CA ASN A 291 13.39 -19.38 1.78
C ASN A 291 12.77 -18.77 0.51
N GLU A 292 13.12 -17.52 0.22
CA GLU A 292 12.84 -16.86 -1.06
C GLU A 292 14.10 -16.76 -1.92
N TYR A 293 13.97 -17.07 -3.20
CA TYR A 293 15.03 -16.88 -4.19
C TYR A 293 14.54 -15.94 -5.28
N PHE A 294 15.29 -14.85 -5.47
CA PHE A 294 15.05 -13.87 -6.54
C PHE A 294 15.98 -14.17 -7.71
N TRP A 295 15.40 -14.53 -8.85
CA TRP A 295 16.14 -14.80 -10.09
C TRP A 295 15.87 -13.68 -11.08
N ILE A 296 16.92 -13.13 -11.69
CA ILE A 296 16.76 -12.24 -12.84
C ILE A 296 16.69 -13.14 -14.09
N LYS A 297 15.55 -13.14 -14.77
CA LYS A 297 15.40 -13.73 -16.10
C LYS A 297 15.92 -12.72 -17.12
N SER A 298 16.60 -13.22 -18.17
CA SER A 298 17.33 -12.40 -19.15
C SER A 298 16.49 -11.26 -19.76
N LYS A 299 17.19 -10.26 -20.30
CA LYS A 299 16.64 -9.01 -20.86
C LYS A 299 15.58 -9.17 -21.96
N ASP A 300 15.44 -10.38 -22.52
CA ASP A 300 14.68 -10.64 -23.75
C ASP A 300 13.67 -11.81 -23.66
N ASN A 301 13.45 -12.43 -22.49
CA ASN A 301 12.58 -13.62 -22.37
C ASN A 301 11.66 -13.63 -21.14
N CYS A 302 11.10 -12.46 -20.87
CA CYS A 302 10.09 -12.22 -19.86
C CYS A 302 8.74 -12.86 -20.19
N LYS A 303 8.59 -14.16 -19.96
CA LYS A 303 7.26 -14.79 -19.90
C LYS A 303 6.64 -14.51 -18.54
N LEU A 304 5.57 -13.72 -18.52
CA LEU A 304 4.64 -13.65 -17.39
C LEU A 304 4.00 -15.04 -17.25
N PHE A 305 4.21 -15.65 -16.09
CA PHE A 305 3.69 -16.94 -15.64
C PHE A 305 2.53 -17.50 -16.49
N ASP A 306 2.80 -18.56 -17.26
CA ASP A 306 1.76 -19.44 -17.84
C ASP A 306 1.01 -20.14 -16.68
#